data_AF-A0A6M0AXW9-F1
#
_entry.id   AF-A0A6M0AXW9-F1
#
_cell.length_a   1.000
_cell.length_b   1.000
_cell.length_c   1.000
_cell.angle_alpha   90.00
_cell.angle_beta   90.00
_cell.angle_gamma   90.00
#
_symmetry.space_group_name_H-M   'P 1'
#
loop_
_entity.id
_entity.type
_entity.pdbx_description
1 polymer ?
#
loop_
_entity_poly.entity_id
_entity_poly.type
_entity_poly.pdbx_seq_one_letter_code
_entity_poly.pdbx_strand_id
1 'polypeptide(L)'
;SQILPEALEVARALTNEFQSAIVLSYLAPYCPQSLLREVLETAREIQPEYHRARVFSGLIENPGLSLQEDVSLWQEFLHTLACRDRQQFLRDLVDLYPTIISLGGKEALAAIVKAVQDVSRWWP
;
A
#
# COMPACT_ATOMS: atom_id res chain seq x y z
N SER A 1 19.37 -9.57 -13.86
CA SER A 1 18.76 -8.44 -14.59
C SER A 1 19.05 -7.21 -13.77
N GLN A 2 19.79 -6.26 -14.33
CA GLN A 2 20.13 -5.00 -13.66
C GLN A 2 18.86 -4.14 -13.61
N ILE A 3 18.39 -3.51 -14.69
CA ILE A 3 17.07 -2.83 -14.89
C ILE A 3 16.21 -2.35 -13.69
N LEU A 4 15.82 -3.20 -12.72
CA LEU A 4 14.92 -2.82 -11.62
C LEU A 4 15.52 -1.76 -10.68
N PRO A 5 16.74 -1.91 -10.12
CA PRO A 5 17.36 -0.86 -9.33
C PRO A 5 17.58 0.43 -10.14
N GLU A 6 17.94 0.36 -11.41
CA GLU A 6 18.05 1.55 -12.26
C GLU A 6 16.69 2.24 -12.45
N ALA A 7 15.61 1.47 -12.60
CA ALA A 7 14.26 2.02 -12.69
C ALA A 7 13.81 2.68 -11.37
N LEU A 8 14.19 2.13 -10.23
CA LEU A 8 13.95 2.73 -8.91
C LEU A 8 14.72 4.03 -8.73
N GLU A 9 16.01 4.06 -9.11
CA GLU A 9 16.83 5.28 -9.08
C GLU A 9 16.23 6.38 -9.97
N VAL A 10 15.78 6.03 -11.18
CA VAL A 10 15.07 6.98 -12.06
C VAL A 10 13.79 7.47 -11.40
N ALA A 11 12.99 6.57 -10.80
CA ALA A 11 11.75 6.95 -10.12
C ALA A 11 11.99 7.90 -8.94
N ARG A 12 13.07 7.70 -8.18
CA ARG A 12 13.49 8.56 -7.07
C ARG A 12 14.00 9.93 -7.54
N ALA A 13 14.70 9.97 -8.67
CA ALA A 13 15.25 11.21 -9.23
C ALA A 13 14.17 12.13 -9.87
N LEU A 14 12.93 11.67 -10.02
CA LEU A 14 11.84 12.48 -10.53
C LEU A 14 11.48 13.60 -9.55
N THR A 15 11.62 14.85 -10.00
CA THR A 15 11.26 16.04 -9.21
C THR A 15 9.75 16.19 -9.00
N ASN A 16 8.94 15.58 -9.87
CA ASN A 16 7.50 15.55 -9.75
C ASN A 16 7.10 14.32 -8.91
N GLU A 17 6.74 14.56 -7.65
CA GLU A 17 6.35 13.51 -6.70
C GLU A 17 5.14 12.68 -7.16
N PHE A 18 4.21 13.26 -7.90
CA PHE A 18 3.10 12.50 -8.48
C PHE A 18 3.59 11.50 -9.53
N GLN A 19 4.54 11.91 -10.38
CA GLN A 19 5.15 11.01 -11.37
C GLN A 19 6.01 9.95 -10.68
N SER A 20 6.80 10.34 -9.68
CA SER A 20 7.58 9.40 -8.86
C SER A 20 6.67 8.33 -8.24
N ALA A 21 5.58 8.76 -7.59
CA ALA A 21 4.61 7.86 -6.98
C ALA A 21 3.97 6.90 -7.98
N ILE A 22 3.65 7.37 -9.20
CA ILE A 22 3.13 6.52 -10.26
C ILE A 22 4.14 5.43 -10.60
N VAL A 23 5.38 5.81 -10.91
CA VAL A 23 6.40 4.85 -11.33
C VAL A 23 6.68 3.84 -10.22
N LEU A 24 6.87 4.32 -8.98
CA LEU A 24 7.08 3.44 -7.82
C LEU A 24 5.91 2.48 -7.60
N SER A 25 4.66 2.94 -7.73
CA SER A 25 3.49 2.06 -7.60
C SER A 25 3.45 0.95 -8.67
N TYR A 26 3.95 1.23 -9.88
CA TYR A 26 4.02 0.23 -10.95
C TYR A 26 5.20 -0.74 -10.80
N LEU A 27 6.30 -0.29 -10.21
CA LEU A 27 7.49 -1.12 -9.98
C LEU A 27 7.31 -2.03 -8.76
N ALA A 28 6.65 -1.54 -7.71
CA ALA A 28 6.53 -2.21 -6.42
C ALA A 28 6.07 -3.67 -6.51
N PRO A 29 5.05 -4.08 -7.29
CA PRO A 29 4.62 -5.48 -7.38
C PRO A 29 5.68 -6.45 -7.91
N TYR A 30 6.67 -5.94 -8.65
CA TYR A 30 7.73 -6.74 -9.29
C TYR A 30 9.07 -6.67 -8.55
N CYS A 31 9.17 -5.84 -7.51
CA CYS A 31 10.39 -5.71 -6.72
C CYS A 31 10.67 -6.98 -5.91
N PRO A 32 11.90 -7.52 -5.93
CA PRO A 32 12.29 -8.56 -5.00
C PRO A 32 12.29 -8.04 -3.56
N GLN A 33 12.17 -8.95 -2.59
CA GLN A 33 12.11 -8.62 -1.16
C GLN A 33 13.26 -7.72 -0.69
N SER A 34 14.46 -7.89 -1.28
CA SER A 34 15.64 -7.08 -0.97
C SER A 34 15.49 -5.59 -1.30
N LEU A 35 14.59 -5.22 -2.22
CA LEU A 35 14.35 -3.84 -2.65
C LEU A 35 13.08 -3.23 -2.02
N LEU A 36 12.21 -4.02 -1.39
CA LEU A 36 10.96 -3.50 -0.82
C LEU A 36 11.18 -2.44 0.26
N ARG A 37 12.26 -2.57 1.05
CA ARG A 37 12.64 -1.56 2.05
C ARG A 37 12.98 -0.22 1.38
N GLU A 38 13.71 -0.25 0.28
CA GLU A 38 14.09 0.94 -0.46
C GLU A 38 12.87 1.64 -1.09
N VAL A 39 11.94 0.86 -1.66
CA VAL A 39 10.67 1.40 -2.19
C VAL A 39 9.85 2.03 -1.07
N LEU A 40 9.77 1.39 0.10
CA LEU A 40 9.07 1.92 1.27
C LEU A 40 9.69 3.22 1.80
N GLU A 41 11.02 3.28 1.91
CA GLU A 41 11.75 4.48 2.33
C GLU A 41 11.54 5.62 1.33
N THR A 42 11.64 5.34 0.03
CA THR A 42 11.37 6.32 -1.03
C THR A 42 9.92 6.81 -0.98
N ALA A 43 8.95 5.91 -0.75
CA ALA A 43 7.56 6.28 -0.59
C ALA A 43 7.34 7.21 0.61
N ARG A 44 8.07 7.03 1.71
CA ARG A 44 8.01 7.89 2.90
C ARG A 44 8.60 9.28 2.66
N GLU A 45 9.53 9.43 1.72
CA GLU A 45 10.08 10.74 1.32
C GLU A 45 9.03 11.60 0.58
N ILE A 46 8.03 10.98 -0.06
CA ILE A 46 6.95 11.66 -0.78
C ILE A 46 6.05 12.43 0.21
N GLN A 47 5.99 13.75 0.06
CA GLN A 47 5.27 14.61 1.01
C GLN A 47 3.74 14.46 0.93
N PRO A 48 3.10 14.54 -0.26
CA PRO A 48 1.65 14.45 -0.35
C PRO A 48 1.20 13.03 -0.02
N GLU A 49 0.44 12.90 1.05
CA GLU A 49 -0.02 11.61 1.56
C GLU A 49 -0.80 10.80 0.51
N TYR A 50 -1.59 11.48 -0.33
CA TYR A 50 -2.30 10.84 -1.44
C TYR A 50 -1.36 10.20 -2.48
N HIS A 51 -0.17 10.79 -2.72
CA HIS A 51 0.83 10.22 -3.62
C HIS A 51 1.57 9.06 -2.95
N ARG A 52 1.93 9.19 -1.66
CA ARG A 52 2.49 8.10 -0.87
C ARG A 52 1.55 6.89 -0.80
N ALA A 53 0.25 7.12 -0.59
CA ALA A 53 -0.79 6.09 -0.59
C ALA A 53 -0.86 5.32 -1.92
N ARG A 54 -0.54 5.99 -3.04
CA ARG A 54 -0.44 5.34 -4.34
C ARG A 54 0.69 4.32 -4.39
N VAL A 55 1.85 4.65 -3.83
CA VAL A 55 2.98 3.71 -3.76
C VAL A 55 2.66 2.55 -2.82
N PHE A 56 2.05 2.83 -1.67
CA PHE A 56 1.66 1.79 -0.70
C PHE A 56 0.66 0.79 -1.27
N SER A 57 -0.28 1.25 -2.09
CA SER A 57 -1.20 0.40 -2.84
C SER A 57 -0.45 -0.59 -3.74
N GLY A 58 0.52 -0.11 -4.53
CA GLY A 58 1.38 -1.00 -5.33
C GLY A 58 2.28 -1.93 -4.50
N LEU A 59 2.71 -1.49 -3.31
CA LEU A 59 3.47 -2.34 -2.38
C LEU A 59 2.62 -3.49 -1.83
N ILE A 60 1.33 -3.27 -1.54
CA ILE A 60 0.42 -4.33 -1.07
C ILE A 60 0.26 -5.45 -2.10
N GLU A 61 0.28 -5.10 -3.39
CA GLU A 61 0.21 -6.09 -4.48
C GLU A 61 1.48 -6.95 -4.60
N ASN A 62 2.57 -6.59 -3.92
CA ASN A 62 3.81 -7.36 -3.96
C ASN A 62 3.71 -8.62 -3.07
N PRO A 63 3.92 -9.84 -3.63
CA PRO A 63 3.79 -11.09 -2.87
C PRO A 63 4.88 -11.31 -1.81
N GLY A 64 5.98 -10.56 -1.87
CA GLY A 64 7.06 -10.57 -0.88
C GLY A 64 6.88 -9.56 0.25
N LEU A 65 5.88 -8.68 0.19
CA LEU A 65 5.55 -7.79 1.30
C LEU A 65 4.84 -8.58 2.41
N SER A 66 5.36 -8.49 3.63
CA SER A 66 4.68 -8.99 4.83
C SER A 66 4.44 -7.84 5.80
N LEU A 67 3.19 -7.66 6.18
CA LEU A 67 2.75 -6.72 7.21
C LEU A 67 2.45 -7.41 8.55
N GLN A 68 2.67 -8.72 8.62
CA GLN A 68 2.24 -9.56 9.76
C GLN A 68 3.14 -9.39 10.98
N GLU A 69 4.41 -9.09 10.75
CA GLU A 69 5.45 -9.04 11.80
C GLU A 69 5.63 -7.63 12.38
N ASP A 70 5.05 -6.61 11.75
CA ASP A 70 5.25 -5.21 12.12
C ASP A 70 3.91 -4.46 12.21
N VAL A 71 3.41 -4.35 13.45
CA VAL A 71 2.17 -3.64 13.76
C VAL A 71 2.27 -2.15 13.42
N SER A 72 3.45 -1.54 13.55
CA SER A 72 3.65 -0.13 13.21
C SER A 72 3.57 0.08 11.71
N LEU A 73 4.18 -0.81 10.93
CA LEU A 73 4.07 -0.80 9.46
C LEU A 73 2.62 -1.02 9.00
N TRP A 74 1.92 -1.96 9.63
CA TRP A 74 0.48 -2.18 9.38
C TRP A 74 -0.35 -0.90 9.62
N GLN A 75 -0.14 -0.23 10.74
CA GLN A 75 -0.83 1.02 11.08
C GLN A 75 -0.49 2.15 10.10
N GLU A 76 0.77 2.27 9.69
CA GLU A 76 1.22 3.26 8.71
C GLU A 76 0.53 3.07 7.36
N PHE A 77 0.44 1.82 6.88
CA PHE A 77 -0.28 1.49 5.66
C PHE A 77 -1.75 1.86 5.77
N LEU A 78 -2.43 1.44 6.83
CA LEU A 78 -3.85 1.76 7.02
C LEU A 78 -4.12 3.26 7.08
N HIS A 79 -3.31 4.01 7.83
CA HIS A 79 -3.46 5.46 7.96
C HIS A 79 -3.27 6.14 6.61
N THR A 80 -2.19 5.78 5.91
CA THR A 80 -1.85 6.37 4.62
C THR A 80 -2.89 6.01 3.56
N LEU A 81 -3.41 4.78 3.53
CA LEU A 81 -4.41 4.38 2.53
C LEU A 81 -5.79 4.97 2.82
N ALA A 82 -6.10 5.29 4.07
CA ALA A 82 -7.35 5.94 4.44
C ALA A 82 -7.52 7.36 3.86
N CYS A 83 -6.44 8.01 3.41
CA CYS A 83 -6.53 9.30 2.74
C CYS A 83 -7.05 9.21 1.29
N ARG A 84 -7.15 7.99 0.73
CA ARG A 84 -7.67 7.76 -0.63
C ARG A 84 -9.19 7.85 -0.64
N ASP A 85 -9.75 8.01 -1.84
CA ASP A 85 -11.20 7.89 -1.97
C ASP A 85 -11.68 6.49 -1.54
N ARG A 86 -12.95 6.43 -1.14
CA ARG A 86 -13.58 5.22 -0.63
C ARG A 86 -13.39 4.02 -1.57
N GLN A 87 -13.50 4.22 -2.88
CA GLN A 87 -13.45 3.12 -3.83
C GLN A 87 -12.03 2.54 -3.94
N GLN A 88 -11.01 3.39 -3.90
CA GLN A 88 -9.61 2.97 -3.91
C GLN A 88 -9.24 2.27 -2.61
N PHE A 89 -9.62 2.85 -1.46
CA PHE A 89 -9.36 2.23 -0.15
C PHE A 89 -10.02 0.85 0.00
N LEU A 90 -11.23 0.67 -0.53
CA LEU A 90 -11.90 -0.64 -0.52
C LEU A 90 -11.18 -1.68 -1.39
N ARG A 91 -10.52 -1.27 -2.48
CA ARG A 91 -9.67 -2.17 -3.26
C ARG A 91 -8.44 -2.58 -2.47
N ASP A 92 -7.75 -1.60 -1.88
CA ASP A 92 -6.56 -1.85 -1.07
C ASP A 92 -6.87 -2.80 0.11
N LEU A 93 -8.04 -2.67 0.75
CA LEU A 93 -8.49 -3.58 1.80
C LEU A 93 -8.68 -5.04 1.35
N VAL A 94 -9.06 -5.26 0.08
CA VAL A 94 -9.17 -6.61 -0.49
C VAL A 94 -7.79 -7.22 -0.62
N ASP A 95 -6.80 -6.45 -1.08
CA ASP A 95 -5.43 -6.95 -1.25
C ASP A 95 -4.74 -7.19 0.10
N LEU A 96 -5.21 -6.55 1.18
CA LEU A 96 -4.78 -6.80 2.56
C LEU A 96 -5.43 -8.04 3.21
N TYR A 97 -6.29 -8.80 2.52
CA TYR A 97 -6.95 -9.97 3.11
C TYR A 97 -6.00 -10.98 3.78
N PRO A 98 -4.80 -11.31 3.26
CA PRO A 98 -3.93 -12.30 3.89
C PRO A 98 -3.47 -11.82 5.27
N THR A 99 -3.14 -10.54 5.38
CA THR A 99 -2.74 -9.91 6.64
C THR A 99 -3.90 -9.87 7.63
N ILE A 100 -5.09 -9.47 7.19
CA ILE A 100 -6.30 -9.42 8.04
C ILE A 100 -6.61 -10.82 8.62
N ILE A 101 -6.57 -11.86 7.78
CA ILE A 101 -6.79 -13.24 8.21
C ILE A 101 -5.69 -13.69 9.18
N SER A 102 -4.42 -13.33 8.94
CA SER A 102 -3.32 -13.72 9.83
C SER A 102 -3.43 -13.10 11.22
N LEU A 103 -3.93 -11.85 11.33
CA LEU A 103 -4.01 -11.11 12.58
C LEU A 103 -5.23 -11.49 13.43
N GLY A 104 -6.36 -11.84 12.81
CA GLY A 104 -7.61 -12.02 13.55
C GLY A 104 -8.58 -13.05 12.96
N GLY A 105 -8.13 -13.89 12.03
CA GLY A 105 -8.94 -14.95 11.43
C GLY A 105 -10.04 -14.44 10.48
N LYS A 106 -10.92 -15.35 10.08
CA LYS A 106 -12.06 -15.03 9.18
C LYS A 106 -13.08 -14.12 9.85
N GLU A 107 -13.14 -14.16 11.17
CA GLU A 107 -13.98 -13.35 12.02
C GLU A 107 -13.59 -11.86 11.91
N ALA A 108 -12.29 -11.55 11.93
CA ALA A 108 -11.81 -10.18 11.72
C ALA A 108 -12.17 -9.66 10.33
N LEU A 109 -11.99 -10.48 9.29
CA LEU A 109 -12.40 -10.11 7.93
C LEU A 109 -13.91 -9.83 7.85
N ALA A 110 -14.74 -10.71 8.43
CA ALA A 110 -16.19 -10.54 8.46
C ALA A 110 -16.62 -9.28 9.22
N ALA A 111 -15.95 -8.96 10.34
CA ALA A 111 -16.20 -7.75 11.11
C ALA A 111 -15.88 -6.48 10.30
N ILE A 112 -14.75 -6.45 9.58
CA ILE A 112 -14.35 -5.33 8.71
C ILE A 112 -15.37 -5.15 7.58
N VAL A 113 -15.73 -6.22 6.88
CA VAL A 113 -16.72 -6.16 5.79
C VAL A 113 -18.06 -5.62 6.31
N LYS A 114 -18.50 -6.07 7.49
CA LYS A 114 -19.72 -5.58 8.12
C LYS A 114 -19.63 -4.08 8.45
N ALA A 115 -18.53 -3.64 9.07
CA ALA A 115 -18.31 -2.23 9.40
C ALA A 115 -18.34 -1.34 8.14
N VAL A 116 -17.71 -1.77 7.05
CA VAL A 116 -17.75 -1.08 5.76
C VAL A 116 -19.19 -0.96 5.23
N GLN A 117 -19.95 -2.05 5.26
CA GLN A 117 -21.35 -2.07 4.81
C GLN A 117 -22.24 -1.15 5.65
N ASP A 118 -22.06 -1.14 6.96
CA ASP A 118 -22.84 -0.30 7.87
C ASP A 118 -22.57 1.19 7.60
N VAL A 119 -21.30 1.58 7.40
CA VAL A 119 -20.95 2.95 6.98
C VAL A 119 -21.53 3.31 5.61
N SER A 120 -21.60 2.38 4.64
CA SER A 120 -22.28 2.61 3.35
C SER A 120 -23.75 2.94 3.49
N ARG A 121 -24.43 2.31 4.45
CA ARG A 121 -25.87 2.47 4.64
C ARG A 121 -26.23 3.80 5.27
N TRP A 122 -25.29 4.45 5.95
CA TRP A 122 -25.53 5.71 6.66
C TRP A 122 -25.50 6.92 5.72
N TRP A 123 -25.00 6.78 4.49
CA TRP A 123 -24.98 7.83 3.47
C TRP A 123 -25.34 7.26 2.09
N PRO A 124 -26.63 7.26 1.70
CA PRO A 124 -27.08 6.90 0.35
C PRO A 124 -26.74 7.97 -0.69
#